data_AF-A0A2N2E9T6-F1
#
_entry.id   AF-A0A2N2E9T6-F1
#
_cell.length_a   1.000
_cell.length_b   1.000
_cell.length_c   1.000
_cell.angle_alpha   90.00
_cell.angle_beta   90.00
_cell.angle_gamma   90.00
#
_symmetry.space_group_name_H-M   'P 1'
#
loop_
_entity.id
_entity.type
_entity.pdbx_description
1 polymer ?
#
loop_
_entity_poly.entity_id
_entity_poly.type
_entity_poly.pdbx_seq_one_letter_code
_entity_poly.pdbx_strand_id
1 'polypeptide(L)'
;MKKIIKMALCLFNDPQKEIKNDKRFGDLMYQMLKIQEIDNKVWAMVALLKKIAVIRDNGGFSKLIISLKKRNHGQLNEIIKSLETIQEHIERAGRNRKGINRTNRGEEVTTDKVFFGKIFGLPIQTASYWLERQEIMKKEIREDLKDDFVKTVTNWTCINNQAGNFVTCHAGGILKELEKIKIFSEKNNN
;
A
#
# COMPACT_ATOMS: atom_id res chain seq x y z
N MET A 1 -11.08 15.31 41.41
CA MET A 1 -12.06 15.81 40.43
C MET A 1 -11.57 15.86 38.98
N LYS A 2 -10.43 16.49 38.63
CA LYS A 2 -9.95 16.56 37.22
C LYS A 2 -9.75 15.19 36.53
N LYS A 3 -9.33 14.14 37.25
CA LYS A 3 -9.20 12.76 36.72
C LYS A 3 -10.55 12.12 36.36
N ILE A 4 -11.58 12.33 37.17
CA ILE A 4 -12.93 11.75 36.99
C ILE A 4 -13.63 12.42 35.78
N ILE A 5 -13.47 13.74 35.62
CA ILE A 5 -13.99 14.49 34.47
C ILE A 5 -13.28 14.07 33.16
N LYS A 6 -11.96 13.83 33.20
CA LYS A 6 -11.21 13.29 32.04
C LYS A 6 -11.68 11.88 31.66
N MET A 7 -11.96 11.02 32.65
CA MET A 7 -12.46 9.66 32.44
C MET A 7 -13.88 9.67 31.85
N ALA A 8 -14.74 10.58 32.30
CA ALA A 8 -16.07 10.80 31.73
C ALA A 8 -16.03 11.34 30.29
N LEU A 9 -15.10 12.26 29.97
CA LEU A 9 -14.90 12.75 28.59
C LEU A 9 -14.38 11.67 27.64
N CYS A 10 -13.60 10.69 28.14
CA CYS A 10 -13.20 9.52 27.34
C CYS A 10 -14.36 8.58 27.01
N LEU A 11 -15.44 8.57 27.82
CA LEU A 11 -16.64 7.76 27.55
C LEU A 11 -17.50 8.31 26.39
N PHE A 12 -17.39 9.60 26.06
CA PHE A 12 -18.12 10.21 24.94
C PHE A 12 -17.36 10.16 23.60
N ASN A 13 -16.06 9.89 23.61
CA ASN A 13 -15.19 9.79 22.42
C ASN A 13 -14.32 8.54 22.50
N ASP A 14 -14.98 7.37 22.55
CA ASP A 14 -14.31 6.07 22.55
C ASP A 14 -13.44 5.91 21.28
N PRO A 15 -12.10 5.86 21.41
CA PRO A 15 -11.19 5.67 20.30
C PRO A 15 -11.47 4.38 19.51
N GLN A 16 -11.98 3.33 20.17
CA GLN A 16 -12.30 2.07 19.53
C GLN A 16 -13.51 2.22 18.60
N LYS A 17 -14.54 2.94 19.04
CA LYS A 17 -15.71 3.30 18.22
C LYS A 17 -15.32 4.19 17.03
N GLU A 18 -14.35 5.09 17.19
CA GLU A 18 -13.81 5.91 16.09
C GLU A 18 -13.14 5.04 15.03
N ILE A 19 -12.28 4.10 15.43
CA ILE A 19 -11.61 3.16 14.52
C ILE A 19 -12.64 2.27 13.80
N LYS A 20 -13.58 1.68 14.56
CA LYS A 20 -14.60 0.76 14.04
C LYS A 20 -15.50 1.39 12.98
N ASN A 21 -15.88 2.64 13.17
CA ASN A 21 -16.80 3.34 12.27
C ASN A 21 -16.11 4.05 11.10
N ASP A 22 -14.78 4.01 11.04
CA ASP A 22 -14.03 4.62 9.95
C ASP A 22 -14.10 3.75 8.69
N LYS A 23 -15.03 4.11 7.81
CA LYS A 23 -15.27 3.42 6.52
C LYS A 23 -14.02 3.33 5.64
N ARG A 24 -13.00 4.17 5.87
CA ARG A 24 -11.74 4.14 5.10
C ARG A 24 -11.02 2.81 5.25
N PHE A 25 -11.14 2.11 6.38
CA PHE A 25 -10.49 0.80 6.55
C PHE A 25 -11.12 -0.27 5.66
N GLY A 26 -12.46 -0.34 5.63
CA GLY A 26 -13.18 -1.28 4.79
C GLY A 26 -12.94 -1.05 3.30
N ASP A 27 -13.01 0.21 2.85
CA ASP A 27 -12.70 0.55 1.45
C ASP A 27 -11.24 0.21 1.12
N LEU A 28 -10.28 0.64 1.94
CA LEU A 28 -8.87 0.37 1.69
C LEU A 28 -8.58 -1.14 1.60
N MET A 29 -9.15 -1.94 2.51
CA MET A 29 -9.00 -3.39 2.51
C MET A 29 -9.54 -4.01 1.21
N TYR A 30 -10.76 -3.62 0.80
CA TYR A 30 -11.35 -4.07 -0.45
C TYR A 30 -10.49 -3.71 -1.67
N GLN A 31 -10.01 -2.47 -1.75
CA GLN A 31 -9.16 -2.03 -2.85
C GLN A 31 -7.84 -2.80 -2.91
N MET A 32 -7.18 -3.03 -1.77
CA MET A 32 -5.91 -3.77 -1.74
C MET A 32 -6.09 -5.24 -2.16
N LEU A 33 -7.18 -5.90 -1.73
CA LEU A 33 -7.52 -7.25 -2.18
C LEU A 33 -7.71 -7.29 -3.70
N LYS A 34 -8.51 -6.38 -4.25
CA LYS A 34 -8.73 -6.28 -5.70
C LYS A 34 -7.45 -6.05 -6.49
N ILE A 35 -6.53 -5.24 -5.95
CA ILE A 35 -5.23 -4.99 -6.58
C ILE A 35 -4.36 -6.25 -6.61
N GLN A 36 -4.37 -7.06 -5.55
CA GLN A 36 -3.57 -8.30 -5.51
C GLN A 36 -4.05 -9.33 -6.53
N GLU A 37 -5.35 -9.36 -6.83
CA GLU A 37 -5.98 -10.24 -7.82
C GLU A 37 -5.64 -9.89 -9.28
N ILE A 38 -5.09 -8.70 -9.57
CA ILE A 38 -4.75 -8.32 -10.95
C ILE A 38 -3.56 -9.15 -11.45
N ASP A 39 -3.77 -9.95 -12.51
CA ASP A 39 -2.74 -10.85 -13.07
C ASP A 39 -1.50 -10.11 -13.58
N ASN A 40 -1.72 -9.06 -14.38
CA ASN A 40 -0.64 -8.22 -14.86
C ASN A 40 -0.16 -7.30 -13.74
N LYS A 41 0.99 -7.61 -13.14
CA LYS A 41 1.48 -6.92 -11.95
C LYS A 41 1.96 -5.50 -12.24
N VAL A 42 2.26 -5.17 -13.49
CA VAL A 42 2.51 -3.78 -13.90
C VAL A 42 1.24 -2.95 -13.77
N TRP A 43 0.10 -3.47 -14.26
CA TRP A 43 -1.21 -2.84 -14.04
C TRP A 43 -1.58 -2.77 -12.56
N ALA A 44 -1.34 -3.86 -11.82
CA ALA A 44 -1.59 -3.90 -10.38
C ALA A 44 -0.82 -2.81 -9.62
N MET A 45 0.46 -2.62 -9.96
CA MET A 45 1.29 -1.56 -9.38
C MET A 45 0.74 -0.17 -9.70
N VAL A 46 0.34 0.10 -10.95
CA VAL A 46 -0.26 1.40 -11.31
C VAL A 46 -1.56 1.63 -10.54
N ALA A 47 -2.42 0.61 -10.41
CA ALA A 47 -3.65 0.68 -9.64
C ALA A 47 -3.39 0.96 -8.15
N LEU A 48 -2.39 0.31 -7.57
CA LEU A 48 -1.93 0.57 -6.20
C LEU A 48 -1.49 2.02 -6.02
N LEU A 49 -0.62 2.51 -6.89
CA LEU A 49 -0.09 3.86 -6.83
C LEU A 49 -1.20 4.91 -7.00
N LYS A 50 -2.19 4.66 -7.87
CA LYS A 50 -3.41 5.48 -8.01
C LYS A 50 -4.15 5.60 -6.68
N LYS A 51 -4.43 4.49 -6.00
CA LYS A 51 -5.15 4.51 -4.71
C LYS A 51 -4.35 5.15 -3.59
N ILE A 52 -3.07 4.79 -3.46
CA ILE A 52 -2.19 5.38 -2.45
C ILE A 52 -2.03 6.89 -2.64
N ALA A 53 -1.93 7.38 -3.88
CA ALA A 53 -1.79 8.80 -4.15
C ALA A 53 -2.99 9.62 -3.62
N VAL A 54 -4.23 9.14 -3.84
CA VAL A 54 -5.43 9.79 -3.32
C VAL A 54 -5.43 9.83 -1.79
N ILE A 55 -5.08 8.72 -1.15
CA ILE A 55 -5.02 8.62 0.32
C ILE A 55 -3.95 9.56 0.88
N ARG A 56 -2.76 9.56 0.27
CA ARG A 56 -1.63 10.40 0.67
C ARG A 56 -1.94 11.89 0.52
N ASP A 57 -2.58 12.28 -0.58
CA ASP A 57 -2.92 13.69 -0.83
C ASP A 57 -3.94 14.23 0.20
N ASN A 58 -4.73 13.35 0.79
CA ASN A 58 -5.66 13.62 1.90
C ASN A 58 -5.03 13.50 3.30
N GLY A 59 -3.72 13.28 3.39
CA GLY A 59 -2.97 13.18 4.65
C GLY A 59 -3.03 11.80 5.32
N GLY A 60 -3.51 10.78 4.61
CA GLY A 60 -3.53 9.39 5.08
C GLY A 60 -4.20 9.22 6.46
N PHE A 61 -3.47 8.59 7.37
CA PHE A 61 -3.90 8.32 8.74
C PHE A 61 -3.20 9.22 9.77
N SER A 62 -2.36 10.18 9.37
CA SER A 62 -1.56 10.99 10.30
C SER A 62 -2.41 11.71 11.36
N LYS A 63 -3.54 12.32 10.97
CA LYS A 63 -4.45 12.99 11.91
C LYS A 63 -5.07 12.02 12.92
N LEU A 64 -5.48 10.83 12.45
CA LEU A 64 -6.05 9.79 13.31
C LEU A 64 -4.97 9.28 14.30
N ILE A 65 -3.77 8.98 13.81
CA ILE A 65 -2.64 8.54 14.65
C ILE A 65 -2.35 9.56 15.76
N ILE A 66 -2.26 10.85 15.42
CA ILE A 66 -2.03 11.92 16.41
C ILE A 66 -3.17 11.97 17.45
N SER A 67 -4.42 11.85 16.98
CA SER A 67 -5.61 11.86 17.84
C SER A 67 -5.63 10.66 18.81
N LEU A 68 -5.28 9.47 18.33
CA LEU A 68 -5.22 8.26 19.14
C LEU A 68 -4.07 8.32 20.15
N LYS A 69 -2.87 8.76 19.74
CA LYS A 69 -1.72 8.93 20.65
C LYS A 69 -2.02 9.83 21.84
N LYS A 70 -2.75 10.93 21.63
CA LYS A 70 -3.15 11.85 22.71
C LYS A 70 -4.08 11.22 23.76
N ARG A 71 -4.83 10.19 23.39
CA ARG A 71 -5.80 9.47 24.25
C ARG A 71 -5.30 8.09 24.67
N ASN A 72 -4.10 7.72 24.25
CA ASN A 72 -3.54 6.40 24.52
C ASN A 72 -2.88 6.36 25.89
N HIS A 73 -3.36 5.45 26.73
CA HIS A 73 -2.82 5.12 28.04
C HIS A 73 -2.21 3.70 28.05
N GLY A 74 -1.92 3.14 26.86
CA GLY A 74 -1.33 1.81 26.64
C GLY A 74 -2.24 0.87 25.86
N GLN A 75 -3.55 1.08 25.90
CA GLN A 75 -4.57 0.21 25.33
C GLN A 75 -4.64 0.24 23.79
N LEU A 76 -4.03 1.25 23.14
CA LEU A 76 -4.05 1.43 21.68
C LEU A 76 -2.68 1.22 21.03
N ASN A 77 -1.66 0.77 21.78
CA ASN A 77 -0.28 0.68 21.29
C ASN A 77 -0.16 -0.11 19.99
N GLU A 78 -0.78 -1.29 19.94
CA GLU A 78 -0.74 -2.16 18.75
C GLU A 78 -1.44 -1.51 17.55
N ILE A 79 -2.59 -0.89 17.78
CA ILE A 79 -3.36 -0.23 16.71
C ILE A 79 -2.64 0.99 16.17
N ILE A 80 -2.08 1.81 17.04
CA ILE A 80 -1.27 2.97 16.64
C ILE A 80 -0.09 2.49 15.79
N LYS A 81 0.60 1.43 16.21
CA LYS A 81 1.72 0.85 15.45
C LYS A 81 1.28 0.33 14.07
N SER A 82 0.14 -0.36 13.99
CA SER A 82 -0.41 -0.82 12.71
C SER A 82 -0.77 0.35 11.79
N LEU A 83 -1.39 1.40 12.32
CA LEU A 83 -1.69 2.63 11.56
C LEU A 83 -0.42 3.34 11.08
N GLU A 84 0.61 3.41 11.91
CA GLU A 84 1.92 3.97 11.53
C GLU A 84 2.57 3.16 10.41
N THR A 85 2.48 1.84 10.47
CA THR A 85 3.00 0.95 9.43
C THR A 85 2.23 1.15 8.11
N ILE A 86 0.89 1.26 8.16
CA ILE A 86 0.08 1.58 6.98
C ILE A 86 0.48 2.95 6.41
N GLN A 87 0.64 3.96 7.28
CA GLN A 87 1.06 5.30 6.89
C GLN A 87 2.45 5.28 6.21
N GLU A 88 3.38 4.49 6.73
CA GLU A 88 4.71 4.31 6.13
C GLU A 88 4.63 3.69 4.73
N HIS A 89 3.77 2.68 4.51
CA HIS A 89 3.53 2.14 3.18
C HIS A 89 2.95 3.19 2.22
N ILE A 90 1.99 4.02 2.69
CA ILE A 90 1.40 5.12 1.91
C ILE A 90 2.46 6.16 1.52
N GLU A 91 3.34 6.51 2.45
CA GLU A 91 4.40 7.49 2.21
C GLU A 91 5.45 6.98 1.24
N ARG A 92 5.94 5.74 1.45
CA ARG A 92 6.97 5.11 0.63
C ARG A 92 6.52 4.80 -0.80
N ALA A 93 5.29 4.33 -0.98
CA ALA A 93 4.72 4.07 -2.30
C ALA A 93 4.09 5.31 -2.94
N GLY A 94 3.89 6.39 -2.18
CA GLY A 94 3.28 7.61 -2.70
C GLY A 94 4.18 8.40 -3.65
N ARG A 95 3.70 9.60 -3.99
CA ARG A 95 4.36 10.55 -4.90
C ARG A 95 5.80 10.90 -4.49
N ASN A 96 6.74 10.73 -5.40
CA ASN A 96 8.15 11.07 -5.23
C ASN A 96 8.78 11.38 -6.60
N ARG A 97 9.29 12.61 -6.78
CA ARG A 97 9.92 13.08 -8.03
C ARG A 97 11.07 12.19 -8.52
N LYS A 98 11.78 11.52 -7.62
CA LYS A 98 12.89 10.59 -7.94
C LYS A 98 12.51 9.12 -7.73
N GLY A 99 11.27 8.84 -7.34
CA GLY A 99 10.77 7.49 -7.07
C GLY A 99 10.03 6.88 -8.25
N ILE A 100 9.22 5.86 -7.94
CA ILE A 100 8.41 5.14 -8.92
C ILE A 100 7.24 6.00 -9.41
N ASN A 101 6.49 6.60 -8.48
CA ASN A 101 5.39 7.49 -8.82
C ASN A 101 5.87 8.95 -8.86
N ARG A 102 6.11 9.50 -10.06
CA ARG A 102 6.73 10.84 -10.23
C ARG A 102 5.75 12.00 -10.34
N THR A 103 4.48 11.74 -10.09
CA THR A 103 3.42 12.75 -10.15
C THR A 103 3.48 13.77 -8.99
N ASN A 104 2.89 14.93 -9.19
CA ASN A 104 2.69 15.98 -8.20
C ASN A 104 1.37 15.79 -7.43
N ARG A 105 1.22 16.45 -6.28
CA ARG A 105 -0.03 16.41 -5.49
C ARG A 105 -1.23 16.83 -6.36
N GLY A 106 -2.32 16.07 -6.28
CA GLY A 106 -3.54 16.30 -7.07
C GLY A 106 -3.48 15.83 -8.52
N GLU A 107 -2.31 15.46 -9.04
CA GLU A 107 -2.16 14.97 -10.41
C GLU A 107 -2.63 13.51 -10.53
N GLU A 108 -3.26 13.13 -11.64
CA GLU A 108 -3.61 11.72 -11.83
C GLU A 108 -2.36 10.86 -12.05
N VAL A 109 -2.31 9.70 -11.38
CA VAL A 109 -1.28 8.69 -11.62
C VAL A 109 -1.63 7.92 -12.89
N THR A 110 -0.84 8.07 -13.95
CA THR A 110 -1.00 7.33 -15.21
C THR A 110 0.18 6.40 -15.46
N THR A 111 0.04 5.48 -16.41
CA THR A 111 1.10 4.56 -16.83
C THR A 111 2.37 5.29 -17.31
N ASP A 112 2.23 6.47 -17.89
CA ASP A 112 3.35 7.29 -18.37
C ASP A 112 4.12 8.00 -17.25
N LYS A 113 3.56 8.05 -16.04
CA LYS A 113 4.14 8.74 -14.88
C LYS A 113 4.62 7.79 -13.79
N VAL A 114 4.55 6.49 -14.05
CA VAL A 114 5.04 5.41 -13.19
C VAL A 114 6.30 4.84 -13.82
N PHE A 115 7.45 5.00 -13.15
CA PHE A 115 8.76 4.63 -13.66
C PHE A 115 9.38 3.50 -12.83
N PHE A 116 9.82 2.43 -13.47
CA PHE A 116 10.51 1.33 -12.81
C PHE A 116 11.32 0.51 -13.80
N GLY A 117 12.06 -0.48 -13.30
CA GLY A 117 13.08 -1.21 -14.03
C GLY A 117 14.39 -1.18 -13.26
N LYS A 118 15.52 -1.04 -13.96
CA LYS A 118 16.88 -1.15 -13.39
C LYS A 118 17.10 -2.50 -12.70
N ILE A 119 16.64 -3.57 -13.34
CA ILE A 119 16.79 -4.95 -12.86
C ILE A 119 17.37 -5.81 -13.96
N PHE A 120 18.37 -6.63 -13.63
CA PHE A 120 18.99 -7.56 -14.57
C PHE A 120 19.40 -6.91 -15.90
N GLY A 121 19.94 -5.69 -15.88
CA GLY A 121 20.34 -4.93 -17.06
C GLY A 121 19.21 -4.20 -17.80
N LEU A 122 17.95 -4.39 -17.42
CA LEU A 122 16.82 -3.65 -18.01
C LEU A 122 16.82 -2.20 -17.53
N PRO A 123 16.65 -1.20 -18.42
CA PRO A 123 16.69 0.21 -18.05
C PRO A 123 15.48 0.61 -17.19
N ILE A 124 15.47 1.85 -16.67
CA ILE A 124 14.25 2.43 -16.08
C ILE A 124 13.39 2.94 -17.22
N GLN A 125 12.13 2.51 -17.28
CA GLN A 125 11.13 3.00 -18.24
C GLN A 125 9.77 3.20 -17.57
N THR A 126 8.83 3.79 -18.29
CA THR A 126 7.44 3.97 -17.85
C THR A 126 6.69 2.65 -17.82
N ALA A 127 5.60 2.57 -17.04
CA ALA A 127 4.71 1.44 -17.08
C ALA A 127 4.08 1.25 -18.47
N SER A 128 3.78 2.35 -19.18
CA SER A 128 3.29 2.29 -20.57
C SER A 128 4.28 1.57 -21.49
N TYR A 129 5.56 1.95 -21.45
CA TYR A 129 6.60 1.30 -22.24
C TYR A 129 6.65 -0.22 -22.04
N TRP A 130 6.59 -0.67 -20.78
CA TRP A 130 6.63 -2.09 -20.47
C TRP A 130 5.38 -2.82 -20.95
N LEU A 131 4.21 -2.20 -20.79
CA LEU A 131 2.93 -2.77 -21.21
C LEU A 131 2.83 -2.89 -22.74
N GLU A 132 3.24 -1.85 -23.48
CA GLU A 132 3.24 -1.84 -24.95
C GLU A 132 4.16 -2.93 -25.54
N ARG A 133 5.24 -3.26 -24.84
CA ARG A 133 6.24 -4.26 -25.28
C ARG A 133 6.04 -5.64 -24.68
N GLN A 134 4.95 -5.86 -23.95
CA GLN A 134 4.70 -7.10 -23.21
C GLN A 134 4.87 -8.36 -24.07
N GLU A 135 4.25 -8.41 -25.25
CA GLU A 135 4.26 -9.59 -26.11
C GLU A 135 5.64 -9.88 -26.73
N ILE A 136 6.44 -8.85 -26.97
CA ILE A 136 7.83 -8.99 -27.43
C ILE A 136 8.70 -9.51 -26.29
N MET A 137 8.60 -8.90 -25.12
CA MET A 137 9.40 -9.26 -23.94
C MET A 137 9.08 -10.65 -23.38
N LYS A 138 7.90 -11.20 -23.65
CA LYS A 138 7.56 -12.61 -23.35
C LYS A 138 8.34 -13.60 -24.22
N LYS A 139 8.91 -13.16 -25.35
CA LYS A 139 9.72 -13.99 -26.26
C LYS A 139 11.23 -13.78 -26.04
N GLU A 140 11.62 -12.70 -25.39
CA GLU A 140 13.01 -12.39 -25.05
C GLU A 140 13.46 -13.21 -23.83
N ILE A 141 13.99 -14.39 -24.10
CA ILE A 141 14.47 -15.33 -23.07
C ILE A 141 15.77 -14.80 -22.44
N ARG A 142 15.86 -14.96 -21.12
CA ARG A 142 17.02 -14.63 -20.30
C ARG A 142 17.80 -15.88 -19.96
N GLU A 143 18.72 -16.26 -20.86
CA GLU A 143 19.54 -17.46 -20.71
C GLU A 143 20.47 -17.39 -19.49
N ASP A 144 20.89 -16.19 -19.13
CA ASP A 144 21.70 -15.88 -17.95
C ASP A 144 20.95 -16.06 -16.62
N LEU A 145 19.62 -16.20 -16.66
CA LEU A 145 18.76 -16.38 -15.50
C LEU A 145 18.05 -17.75 -15.52
N LYS A 146 18.48 -18.68 -16.39
CA LYS A 146 17.98 -20.05 -16.36
C LYS A 146 18.39 -20.69 -15.04
N ASP A 147 17.40 -21.06 -14.24
CA ASP A 147 17.56 -21.98 -13.13
C ASP A 147 17.48 -23.41 -13.69
N ASP A 148 18.19 -24.37 -13.09
CA ASP A 148 18.30 -25.76 -13.56
C ASP A 148 16.92 -26.47 -13.59
N PHE A 149 15.90 -25.86 -12.99
CA PHE A 149 14.53 -26.36 -12.90
C PHE A 149 13.54 -25.57 -13.79
N VAL A 150 13.65 -25.78 -15.11
CA VAL A 150 12.57 -25.75 -16.15
C VAL A 150 11.82 -24.43 -16.42
N LYS A 151 11.82 -23.41 -15.55
CA LYS A 151 11.02 -22.20 -15.79
C LYS A 151 11.77 -21.21 -16.69
N THR A 152 11.36 -21.11 -17.96
CA THR A 152 11.86 -20.07 -18.87
C THR A 152 11.64 -18.68 -18.27
N VAL A 153 12.74 -18.01 -17.94
CA VAL A 153 12.74 -16.60 -17.52
C VAL A 153 12.85 -15.73 -18.76
N THR A 154 12.00 -14.71 -18.84
CA THR A 154 11.97 -13.74 -19.94
C THR A 154 12.10 -12.33 -19.38
N ASN A 155 12.37 -11.35 -20.23
CA ASN A 155 12.36 -9.94 -19.81
C ASN A 155 11.00 -9.55 -19.19
N TRP A 156 9.90 -10.06 -19.73
CA TRP A 156 8.57 -9.82 -19.15
C TRP A 156 8.43 -10.45 -17.75
N THR A 157 8.90 -11.67 -17.56
CA THR A 157 8.91 -12.32 -16.24
C THR A 157 9.64 -11.46 -15.20
N CYS A 158 10.81 -10.93 -15.55
CA CYS A 158 11.60 -10.06 -14.66
C CYS A 158 10.83 -8.78 -14.27
N ILE A 159 10.29 -8.05 -15.25
CA ILE A 159 9.55 -6.81 -15.05
C ILE A 159 8.26 -7.04 -14.25
N ASN A 160 7.50 -8.08 -14.62
CA ASN A 160 6.26 -8.42 -13.93
C ASN A 160 6.53 -8.88 -12.49
N ASN A 161 7.62 -9.60 -12.24
CA ASN A 161 8.02 -9.98 -10.88
C ASN A 161 8.45 -8.77 -10.04
N GLN A 162 9.17 -7.79 -10.61
CA GLN A 162 9.51 -6.56 -9.89
C GLN A 162 8.26 -5.80 -9.45
N ALA A 163 7.31 -5.61 -10.37
CA ALA A 163 6.04 -4.96 -10.07
C ALA A 163 5.22 -5.79 -9.06
N GLY A 164 5.23 -7.11 -9.19
CA GLY A 164 4.60 -8.05 -8.26
C GLY A 164 5.17 -7.93 -6.85
N ASN A 165 6.49 -7.90 -6.70
CA ASN A 165 7.16 -7.71 -5.41
C ASN A 165 6.79 -6.37 -4.78
N PHE A 166 6.72 -5.30 -5.57
CA PHE A 166 6.26 -3.99 -5.08
C PHE A 166 4.82 -4.05 -4.58
N VAL A 167 3.91 -4.64 -5.35
CA VAL A 167 2.50 -4.81 -4.96
C VAL A 167 2.37 -5.67 -3.70
N THR A 168 3.06 -6.80 -3.63
CA THR A 168 3.05 -7.68 -2.45
C THR A 168 3.58 -6.95 -1.21
N CYS A 169 4.69 -6.22 -1.34
CA CYS A 169 5.27 -5.46 -0.24
C CYS A 169 4.30 -4.42 0.32
N HIS A 170 3.66 -3.64 -0.55
CA HIS A 170 2.84 -2.51 -0.13
C HIS A 170 1.37 -2.89 0.09
N ALA A 171 0.68 -3.47 -0.89
CA ALA A 171 -0.72 -3.88 -0.74
C ALA A 171 -0.85 -5.00 0.31
N GLY A 172 0.04 -6.00 0.27
CA GLY A 172 0.06 -7.08 1.26
C GLY A 172 0.44 -6.60 2.66
N GLY A 173 1.42 -5.69 2.75
CA GLY A 173 1.78 -5.03 4.02
C GLY A 173 0.60 -4.27 4.63
N ILE A 174 -0.11 -3.46 3.82
CA ILE A 174 -1.30 -2.74 4.26
C ILE A 174 -2.40 -3.70 4.72
N LEU A 175 -2.71 -4.75 3.94
CA LEU A 175 -3.73 -5.75 4.31
C LEU A 175 -3.44 -6.43 5.63
N LYS A 176 -2.18 -6.83 5.85
CA LYS A 176 -1.75 -7.47 7.10
C LYS A 176 -2.04 -6.59 8.33
N GLU A 177 -1.82 -5.28 8.21
CA GLU A 177 -2.05 -4.35 9.31
C GLU A 177 -3.53 -4.00 9.48
N LEU A 178 -4.31 -3.93 8.39
CA LEU A 178 -5.76 -3.75 8.45
C LEU A 178 -6.46 -4.92 9.14
N GLU A 179 -6.01 -6.15 8.91
CA GLU A 179 -6.59 -7.33 9.57
C GLU A 179 -6.39 -7.28 11.09
N LYS A 180 -5.22 -6.80 11.57
CA LYS A 180 -4.99 -6.59 13.01
C LYS A 180 -5.96 -5.56 13.60
N ILE A 181 -6.20 -4.47 12.87
CA ILE A 181 -7.15 -3.42 13.28
C ILE A 181 -8.58 -3.97 13.35
N LYS A 182 -8.97 -4.80 12.39
CA LYS A 182 -10.26 -5.48 12.35
C LYS A 182 -10.45 -6.42 13.55
N ILE A 183 -9.51 -7.34 13.78
CA ILE A 183 -9.53 -8.29 14.90
C ILE A 183 -9.65 -7.55 16.24
N PHE A 184 -8.90 -6.47 16.43
CA PHE A 184 -9.00 -5.65 17.63
C PHE A 184 -10.40 -5.02 17.79
N SER A 185 -10.99 -4.53 16.71
CA SER A 185 -12.32 -3.92 16.73
C SER A 185 -13.44 -4.93 17.04
N GLU A 186 -13.21 -6.21 16.71
CA GLU A 186 -14.14 -7.32 16.98
C GLU A 186 -14.04 -7.82 18.43
N LYS A 187 -12.82 -7.98 18.97
CA LYS A 187 -12.59 -8.49 20.34
C LYS A 187 -13.18 -7.62 21.45
N ASN A 188 -13.35 -6.32 21.23
CA ASN A 188 -13.90 -5.40 22.23
C ASN A 188 -15.45 -5.29 22.19
N ASN A 189 -16.15 -6.18 21.48
CA ASN A 189 -17.63 -6.24 21.46
C ASN A 189 -18.23 -7.40 22.27
N ASN A 190 -17.38 -8.25 22.89
CA ASN A 190 -17.78 -9.33 23.79
C ASN A 190 -17.36 -8.98 25.22
#